data_AF-A0A8J6E683-F1
#
_entry.id   AF-A0A8J6E683-F1
#
_cell.length_a   1.000
_cell.length_b   1.000
_cell.length_c   1.000
_cell.angle_alpha   90.00
_cell.angle_beta   90.00
_cell.angle_gamma   90.00
#
_symmetry.space_group_name_H-M   'P 1'
#
loop_
_entity.id
_entity.type
_entity.pdbx_description
1 polymer ?
#
loop_
_entity_poly.entity_id
_entity_poly.type
_entity_poly.pdbx_seq_one_letter_code
_entity_poly.pdbx_strand_id
1 'polypeptide(L)'
;ECGLDVVFVIDGSGSVGAVNFRKMLEFVKKLISSLSTTDTQIALLQYSEKIDIEFRFRRFHTPSDLLDVTNIRYQDGTATRTATAMQSAVENLFIPLSRKNSRKLLIVITDGLSNSDAISFSEVTSKANELGIQRISIGVNVHAIIRILCISCDI
;
A
#
# COMPACT_ATOMS: atom_id res chain seq x y z
N GLU A 1 -16.61 -2.62 -16.15
CA GLU A 1 -15.55 -1.66 -16.56
C GLU A 1 -14.19 -2.30 -16.37
N CYS A 2 -13.38 -2.28 -17.43
CA CYS A 2 -11.97 -2.69 -17.36
C CYS A 2 -11.18 -1.50 -16.79
N GLY A 3 -10.30 -1.74 -15.82
CA GLY A 3 -9.54 -0.68 -15.17
C GLY A 3 -8.55 -1.26 -14.16
N LEU A 4 -7.80 -0.39 -13.48
CA LEU A 4 -6.83 -0.78 -12.46
C LEU A 4 -7.26 -0.22 -11.10
N ASP A 5 -7.38 -1.08 -10.09
CA ASP A 5 -7.60 -0.66 -8.71
C ASP A 5 -6.32 -0.94 -7.92
N VAL A 6 -5.69 0.11 -7.40
CA VAL A 6 -4.42 0.04 -6.69
C VAL A 6 -4.60 0.42 -5.23
N VAL A 7 -4.14 -0.44 -4.31
CA VAL A 7 -4.04 -0.10 -2.89
C VAL A 7 -2.57 0.04 -2.52
N PHE A 8 -2.19 1.19 -1.97
CA PHE A 8 -0.90 1.40 -1.34
C PHE A 8 -1.00 1.10 0.16
N VAL A 9 -0.08 0.30 0.67
CA VAL A 9 0.10 0.01 2.09
C VAL A 9 1.46 0.56 2.48
N ILE A 10 1.48 1.66 3.24
CA ILE A 10 2.71 2.37 3.59
C ILE A 10 3.06 2.17 5.06
N ASP A 11 4.33 1.84 5.31
CA ASP A 11 4.85 1.65 6.66
C ASP A 11 5.07 3.01 7.35
N GLY A 12 4.39 3.18 8.49
CA GLY A 12 4.49 4.33 9.39
C GLY A 12 5.08 3.96 10.75
N SER A 13 5.76 2.81 10.85
CA SER A 13 6.45 2.39 12.07
C SER A 13 7.72 3.20 12.34
N GLY A 14 8.14 3.23 13.60
CA GLY A 14 9.25 3.99 14.16
C GLY A 14 10.60 3.69 13.51
N SER A 15 10.80 2.47 13.01
CA SER A 15 12.05 2.07 12.32
C SER A 15 12.28 2.86 11.04
N VAL A 16 11.19 3.28 10.38
CA VAL A 16 11.24 4.09 9.17
C VAL A 16 11.87 5.45 9.50
N GLY A 17 11.37 6.11 10.56
CA GLY A 17 11.73 7.46 10.93
C GLY A 17 11.13 8.55 10.03
N ALA A 18 10.83 9.70 10.61
CA ALA A 18 10.09 10.78 9.95
C ALA A 18 10.70 11.27 8.61
N VAL A 19 12.03 11.27 8.49
CA VAL A 19 12.72 11.68 7.25
C VAL A 19 12.47 10.70 6.11
N ASN A 20 12.57 9.39 6.37
CA ASN A 20 12.30 8.39 5.33
C ASN A 20 10.81 8.29 5.04
N PHE A 21 9.95 8.43 6.06
CA PHE A 21 8.50 8.49 5.85
C PHE A 21 8.11 9.58 4.86
N ARG A 22 8.66 10.79 5.02
CA ARG A 22 8.43 11.88 4.04
C ARG A 22 8.92 11.51 2.64
N LYS A 23 10.08 10.87 2.50
CA LYS A 23 10.58 10.39 1.20
C LYS A 23 9.67 9.32 0.59
N MET A 24 9.08 8.44 1.42
CA MET A 24 8.12 7.45 0.97
C MET A 24 6.83 8.11 0.47
N LEU A 25 6.30 9.10 1.16
CA LEU A 25 5.12 9.85 0.69
C LEU A 25 5.40 10.55 -0.65
N GLU A 26 6.58 11.16 -0.82
CA GLU A 26 6.98 11.76 -2.10
C GLU A 26 7.11 10.72 -3.22
N PHE A 27 7.64 9.54 -2.91
CA PHE A 27 7.72 8.44 -3.85
C PHE A 27 6.33 7.93 -4.25
N VAL A 28 5.43 7.72 -3.29
CA VAL A 28 4.04 7.31 -3.54
C VAL A 28 3.31 8.35 -4.38
N LYS A 29 3.45 9.63 -4.06
CA LYS A 29 2.88 10.73 -4.86
C LYS A 29 3.33 10.67 -6.32
N LYS A 30 4.63 10.44 -6.57
CA LYS A 30 5.18 10.27 -7.93
C LYS A 30 4.63 9.03 -8.62
N LEU A 31 4.53 7.90 -7.93
CA LEU A 31 3.93 6.68 -8.47
C LEU A 31 2.47 6.89 -8.84
N ILE A 32 1.67 7.46 -7.93
CA ILE A 32 0.27 7.80 -8.19
C ILE A 32 0.16 8.70 -9.41
N SER A 33 0.97 9.76 -9.50
CA SER A 33 0.99 10.65 -10.67
C SER A 33 1.31 9.93 -11.98
N SER A 34 2.15 8.89 -11.95
CA SER A 34 2.49 8.09 -13.14
C SER A 34 1.40 7.06 -13.51
N LEU A 35 0.65 6.58 -12.53
CA LEU A 35 -0.43 5.60 -12.70
C LEU A 35 -1.79 6.26 -12.99
N SER A 36 -1.94 7.54 -12.64
CA SER A 36 -3.20 8.29 -12.70
C SER A 36 -3.65 8.45 -14.16
N THR A 37 -4.45 7.49 -14.58
CA THR A 37 -5.22 7.45 -15.82
C THR A 37 -6.71 7.47 -15.45
N THR A 38 -7.59 7.80 -16.41
CA THR A 38 -9.04 7.88 -16.18
C THR A 38 -9.64 6.61 -15.58
N ASP A 39 -9.06 5.44 -15.88
CA ASP A 39 -9.56 4.14 -15.44
C ASP A 39 -8.80 3.54 -14.25
N THR A 40 -7.99 4.34 -13.55
CA THR A 40 -7.25 3.89 -12.35
C THR A 40 -7.85 4.45 -11.06
N GLN A 41 -8.24 3.58 -10.13
CA GLN A 41 -8.68 3.98 -8.79
C GLN A 41 -7.60 3.65 -7.78
N ILE A 42 -7.34 4.58 -6.87
CA ILE A 42 -6.25 4.46 -5.90
C ILE A 42 -6.82 4.63 -4.50
N ALA A 43 -6.40 3.73 -3.60
CA ALA A 43 -6.60 3.83 -2.16
C ALA A 43 -5.23 3.71 -1.47
N LEU A 44 -5.15 4.23 -0.25
CA LEU A 44 -3.92 4.27 0.53
C LEU A 44 -4.27 4.06 2.00
N LEU A 45 -3.54 3.15 2.64
CA LEU A 45 -3.52 3.03 4.09
C LEU A 45 -2.09 3.11 4.63
N GLN A 46 -1.96 3.68 5.82
CA GLN A 46 -0.73 3.71 6.60
C GLN A 46 -0.84 2.71 7.75
N TYR A 47 0.25 2.01 8.07
CA TYR A 47 0.26 1.04 9.16
C TYR A 47 1.49 1.10 10.05
N SER A 48 1.30 0.70 11.31
CA SER A 48 2.32 0.37 12.31
C SER A 48 1.71 -0.72 13.23
N GLU A 49 1.54 -0.46 14.53
CA GLU A 49 0.63 -1.22 15.40
C GLU A 49 -0.85 -1.01 15.06
N LYS A 50 -1.18 0.16 14.50
CA LYS A 50 -2.53 0.56 14.06
C LYS A 50 -2.58 0.75 12.55
N ILE A 51 -3.79 0.79 12.00
CA ILE A 51 -4.03 1.00 10.57
C ILE A 51 -4.92 2.23 10.39
N ASP A 52 -4.45 3.19 9.60
CA ASP A 52 -5.22 4.37 9.21
C ASP A 52 -5.48 4.29 7.70
N ILE A 53 -6.76 4.24 7.30
CA ILE A 53 -7.16 4.36 5.89
C ILE A 53 -7.15 5.84 5.53
N GLU A 54 -6.04 6.30 4.97
CA GLU A 54 -5.84 7.71 4.59
C GLU A 54 -6.74 8.10 3.42
N PHE A 55 -6.83 7.23 2.40
CA PHE A 55 -7.66 7.46 1.21
C PHE A 55 -8.37 6.18 0.77
N ARG A 56 -9.67 6.28 0.51
CA ARG A 56 -10.44 5.23 -0.16
C ARG A 56 -10.41 5.44 -1.69
N PHE A 57 -10.84 4.43 -2.45
CA PHE A 57 -10.96 4.54 -3.90
C PHE A 57 -11.83 5.75 -4.30
N ARG A 58 -11.60 6.26 -5.51
CA ARG A 58 -12.29 7.43 -6.07
C ARG A 58 -12.05 8.73 -5.28
N ARG A 59 -10.98 8.82 -4.49
CA ARG A 59 -10.61 10.08 -3.81
C ARG A 59 -9.84 11.05 -4.71
N PHE A 60 -9.02 10.54 -5.62
CA PHE A 60 -8.17 11.35 -6.48
C PHE A 60 -8.88 11.62 -7.81
N HIS A 61 -9.23 12.88 -8.07
CA HIS A 61 -9.88 13.33 -9.31
C HIS A 61 -9.07 14.39 -10.04
N THR A 62 -8.24 15.11 -9.31
CA THR A 62 -7.45 16.24 -9.79
C THR A 62 -5.98 16.07 -9.41
N PRO A 63 -5.03 16.64 -10.17
CA PRO A 63 -3.62 16.64 -9.78
C PRO A 63 -3.38 17.26 -8.40
N SER A 64 -4.21 18.23 -7.98
CA SER A 64 -4.13 18.86 -6.66
C SER A 64 -4.45 17.92 -5.50
N ASP A 65 -5.29 16.88 -5.70
CA ASP A 65 -5.59 15.90 -4.65
C ASP A 65 -4.33 15.12 -4.22
N LEU A 66 -3.30 15.06 -5.08
CA LEU A 66 -2.04 14.40 -4.78
C LEU A 66 -1.20 15.14 -3.73
N LEU A 67 -1.51 16.42 -3.45
CA LEU A 67 -0.87 17.17 -2.38
C LEU A 67 -1.23 16.61 -1.00
N ASP A 68 -2.40 15.96 -0.88
CA ASP A 68 -2.85 15.38 0.39
C ASP A 68 -2.03 14.16 0.79
N VAL A 69 -1.44 13.45 -0.18
CA VAL A 69 -0.54 12.31 0.09
C VAL A 69 0.64 12.75 0.94
N THR A 70 1.23 13.91 0.65
CA THR A 70 2.38 14.44 1.40
C THR A 70 1.99 15.05 2.75
N ASN A 71 0.69 15.20 3.02
CA ASN A 71 0.16 15.69 4.30
C ASN A 71 -0.21 14.56 5.27
N ILE A 72 -0.08 13.29 4.87
CA ILE A 72 -0.31 12.14 5.74
C ILE A 72 0.59 12.25 6.98
N ARG A 73 -0.03 12.19 8.16
CA ARG A 73 0.69 12.28 9.44
C ARG A 73 1.41 10.97 9.72
N TYR A 74 2.71 11.04 9.94
CA TYR A 74 3.51 9.90 10.36
C TYR A 74 3.02 9.34 11.71
N GLN A 75 2.77 8.03 11.76
CA GLN A 75 2.29 7.35 12.96
C GLN A 75 3.37 7.22 14.05
N ASP A 76 4.62 7.00 13.67
CA ASP A 76 5.75 6.76 14.59
C ASP A 76 5.49 5.62 15.57
N GLY A 77 4.88 4.55 15.05
CA GLY A 77 4.43 3.42 15.86
C GLY A 77 5.56 2.49 16.28
N THR A 78 5.36 1.73 17.36
CA THR A 78 6.38 0.82 17.92
C THR A 78 6.45 -0.55 17.25
N ALA A 79 5.47 -0.91 16.42
CA ALA A 79 5.38 -2.22 15.77
C ALA A 79 5.22 -2.10 14.25
N THR A 80 5.62 -3.16 13.54
CA THR A 80 5.48 -3.28 12.09
C THR A 80 4.61 -4.49 11.77
N ARG A 81 3.32 -4.26 11.49
CA ARG A 81 2.30 -5.31 11.24
C ARG A 81 1.87 -5.39 9.78
N THR A 82 2.81 -5.77 8.92
CA THR A 82 2.64 -5.76 7.45
C THR A 82 1.59 -6.74 6.96
N ALA A 83 1.56 -7.98 7.47
CA ALA A 83 0.57 -8.97 7.05
C ALA A 83 -0.84 -8.50 7.44
N THR A 84 -0.99 -7.96 8.65
CA THR A 84 -2.25 -7.37 9.14
C THR A 84 -2.70 -6.20 8.26
N ALA A 85 -1.77 -5.33 7.84
CA ALA A 85 -2.06 -4.23 6.93
C ALA A 85 -2.50 -4.72 5.54
N MET A 86 -1.88 -5.78 5.02
CA MET A 86 -2.30 -6.43 3.78
C MET A 86 -3.71 -7.04 3.90
N GLN A 87 -4.03 -7.68 5.02
CA GLN A 87 -5.38 -8.20 5.28
C GLN A 87 -6.41 -7.07 5.27
N SER A 88 -6.11 -5.96 5.95
CA SER A 88 -7.00 -4.79 5.95
C SER A 88 -7.21 -4.22 4.55
N ALA A 89 -6.17 -4.18 3.70
CA ALA A 89 -6.32 -3.80 2.31
C ALA A 89 -7.29 -4.73 1.55
N VAL A 90 -7.18 -6.04 1.76
CA VAL A 90 -8.08 -7.02 1.14
C VAL A 90 -9.51 -6.84 1.63
N GLU A 91 -9.72 -6.83 2.94
CA GLU A 91 -11.05 -6.89 3.57
C GLU A 91 -11.80 -5.55 3.56
N ASN A 92 -11.08 -4.43 3.73
CA ASN A 92 -11.71 -3.12 3.88
C ASN A 92 -11.67 -2.25 2.62
N LEU A 93 -10.83 -2.59 1.64
CA LEU A 93 -10.70 -1.82 0.40
C LEU A 93 -11.05 -2.67 -0.83
N PHE A 94 -10.35 -3.79 -1.07
CA PHE A 94 -10.60 -4.57 -2.29
C PHE A 94 -11.99 -5.21 -2.31
N ILE A 95 -12.33 -6.04 -1.33
CA ILE A 95 -13.62 -6.75 -1.31
C ILE A 95 -14.83 -5.79 -1.41
N PRO A 96 -14.93 -4.74 -0.57
CA PRO A 96 -16.12 -3.89 -0.56
C PRO A 96 -16.13 -2.81 -1.65
N LEU A 97 -14.96 -2.30 -2.09
CA LEU A 97 -14.89 -1.06 -2.87
C LEU A 97 -14.27 -1.23 -4.27
N SER A 98 -13.56 -2.33 -4.55
CA SER A 98 -12.97 -2.53 -5.88
C SER A 98 -14.02 -2.91 -6.93
N ARG A 99 -13.72 -2.61 -8.18
CA ARG A 99 -14.59 -2.94 -9.31
C ARG A 99 -14.47 -4.45 -9.61
N LYS A 100 -15.60 -5.09 -9.91
CA LYS A 100 -15.64 -6.54 -10.20
C LYS A 100 -14.68 -6.96 -11.33
N ASN A 101 -14.61 -6.17 -12.40
CA ASN A 101 -13.85 -6.49 -13.62
C ASN A 101 -12.51 -5.72 -13.73
N SER A 102 -12.03 -5.08 -12.65
CA SER A 102 -10.72 -4.42 -12.64
C SER A 102 -9.59 -5.40 -12.34
N ARG A 103 -8.41 -5.09 -12.86
CA ARG A 103 -7.14 -5.62 -12.34
C ARG A 103 -6.90 -5.01 -10.96
N LYS A 104 -6.44 -5.83 -10.02
CA LYS A 104 -6.21 -5.42 -8.62
C LYS A 104 -4.73 -5.51 -8.31
N LEU A 105 -4.16 -4.44 -7.81
CA LEU A 105 -2.74 -4.35 -7.47
C LEU A 105 -2.56 -3.81 -6.05
N LEU A 106 -1.92 -4.59 -5.20
CA LEU A 106 -1.52 -4.20 -3.86
C LEU A 106 -0.02 -3.86 -3.88
N ILE A 107 0.33 -2.63 -3.49
CA ILE A 107 1.72 -2.17 -3.39
C ILE A 107 2.05 -1.94 -1.92
N VAL A 108 2.96 -2.74 -1.38
CA VAL A 108 3.47 -2.61 -0.02
C VAL A 108 4.78 -1.83 -0.05
N ILE A 109 4.91 -0.82 0.80
CA ILE A 109 6.11 0.01 0.93
C ILE A 109 6.54 -0.01 2.39
N THR A 110 7.74 -0.51 2.67
CA THR A 110 8.26 -0.72 4.03
C THR A 110 9.77 -0.56 4.05
N ASP A 111 10.35 -0.27 5.21
CA ASP A 111 11.80 -0.24 5.42
C ASP A 111 12.39 -1.63 5.74
N GLY A 112 11.56 -2.63 6.07
CA GLY A 112 12.04 -3.98 6.33
C GLY A 112 11.11 -4.89 7.13
N LEU A 113 11.72 -5.73 7.96
CA LEU A 113 11.08 -6.91 8.58
C LEU A 113 9.87 -6.54 9.44
N SER A 114 8.73 -7.18 9.15
CA SER A 114 7.65 -7.29 10.12
C SER A 114 8.16 -7.99 11.38
N ASN A 115 7.79 -7.46 12.54
CA ASN A 115 8.27 -7.91 13.84
C ASN A 115 7.15 -8.28 14.82
N SER A 116 5.89 -8.13 14.43
CA SER A 116 4.75 -8.20 15.36
C SER A 116 3.41 -8.58 14.72
N ASP A 117 3.43 -9.20 13.54
CA ASP A 117 2.21 -9.72 12.93
C ASP A 117 1.65 -10.92 13.71
N ALA A 118 0.34 -10.88 14.00
CA ALA A 118 -0.39 -11.99 14.62
C ALA A 118 -0.86 -13.02 13.58
N ILE A 119 -0.84 -12.66 12.30
CA ILE A 119 -1.29 -13.50 11.18
C ILE A 119 -0.13 -13.82 10.25
N SER A 120 -0.23 -14.96 9.56
CA SER A 120 0.82 -15.36 8.62
C SER A 120 0.68 -14.64 7.27
N PHE A 121 1.80 -14.32 6.63
CA PHE A 121 1.79 -13.85 5.24
C PHE A 121 1.16 -14.86 4.28
N SER A 122 1.27 -16.16 4.57
CA SER A 122 0.69 -17.24 3.76
C SER A 122 -0.83 -17.15 3.66
N GLU A 123 -1.49 -16.89 4.79
CA GLU A 123 -2.94 -16.74 4.86
C GLU A 123 -3.42 -15.56 4.01
N VAL A 124 -2.80 -14.40 4.19
CA VAL A 124 -3.18 -13.17 3.47
C VAL A 124 -2.86 -13.28 1.98
N THR A 125 -1.73 -13.87 1.61
CA THR A 125 -1.35 -14.06 0.20
C THR A 125 -2.25 -15.08 -0.50
N SER A 126 -2.64 -16.17 0.17
CA SER A 126 -3.61 -17.13 -0.34
C SER A 126 -4.94 -16.44 -0.61
N LYS A 127 -5.43 -15.63 0.33
CA LYS A 127 -6.68 -14.89 0.15
C LYS A 127 -6.60 -13.88 -0.99
N ALA A 128 -5.48 -13.18 -1.11
CA ALA A 128 -5.23 -12.24 -2.19
C ALA A 128 -5.16 -12.95 -3.56
N ASN A 129 -4.60 -14.16 -3.63
CA ASN A 129 -4.55 -14.98 -4.85
C ASN A 129 -5.95 -15.40 -5.32
N GLU A 130 -6.81 -15.89 -4.41
CA GLU A 130 -8.20 -16.23 -4.72
C GLU A 130 -8.98 -15.06 -5.35
N LEU A 131 -8.64 -13.83 -4.95
CA LEU A 131 -9.26 -12.60 -5.44
C LEU A 131 -8.57 -11.99 -6.67
N GLY A 132 -7.51 -12.63 -7.19
CA GLY A 132 -6.74 -12.15 -8.32
C GLY A 132 -5.98 -10.84 -8.05
N ILE A 133 -5.60 -10.59 -6.80
CA ILE A 133 -4.87 -9.39 -6.38
C ILE A 133 -3.36 -9.62 -6.58
N GLN A 134 -2.79 -8.93 -7.57
CA GLN A 134 -1.35 -8.89 -7.79
C GLN A 134 -0.68 -8.08 -6.67
N ARG A 135 0.57 -8.41 -6.34
CA ARG A 135 1.29 -7.81 -5.20
C ARG A 135 2.71 -7.42 -5.57
N ILE A 136 3.08 -6.20 -5.22
CA ILE A 136 4.45 -5.68 -5.34
C ILE A 136 4.89 -5.20 -3.96
N SER A 137 6.08 -5.58 -3.52
CA SER A 137 6.69 -5.01 -2.31
C SER A 137 7.91 -4.19 -2.67
N ILE A 138 8.02 -3.02 -2.04
CA ILE A 138 9.07 -2.04 -2.24
C ILE A 138 9.75 -1.79 -0.91
N GLY A 139 11.01 -2.21 -0.82
CA GLY A 139 11.87 -1.90 0.33
C GLY A 139 12.47 -0.50 0.22
N VAL A 140 12.41 0.30 1.28
CA VAL A 140 13.01 1.63 1.37
C VAL A 140 14.09 1.62 2.45
N ASN A 141 15.35 1.47 2.04
CA ASN A 141 16.49 1.48 2.94
C ASN A 141 17.28 2.80 2.91
N VAL A 142 18.03 3.06 3.98
CA VAL A 142 18.89 4.27 4.19
C VAL A 142 19.96 4.50 3.12
N HIS A 143 20.12 3.58 2.18
CA HIS A 143 20.83 3.77 0.92
C HIS A 143 19.88 3.42 -0.22
N ALA A 144 19.18 4.44 -0.75
CA ALA A 144 18.30 4.54 -1.93
C ALA A 144 18.26 3.39 -2.97
N ILE A 145 18.03 2.14 -2.56
CA ILE A 145 17.82 0.99 -3.43
C ILE A 145 16.38 0.55 -3.23
N ILE A 146 15.52 0.93 -4.17
CA ILE A 146 14.18 0.36 -4.34
C ILE A 146 14.39 -1.10 -4.75
N ARG A 147 14.18 -2.04 -3.82
CA ARG A 147 14.09 -3.45 -4.17
C ARG A 147 12.63 -3.79 -4.46
N ILE A 148 12.31 -4.02 -5.73
CA ILE A 148 11.05 -4.63 -6.13
C ILE A 148 11.15 -6.10 -5.75
N LEU A 149 10.45 -6.51 -4.69
CA LEU A 149 10.20 -7.90 -4.39
C LEU A 149 8.85 -8.25 -5.03
N CYS A 150 8.91 -8.99 -6.15
CA CYS A 150 7.71 -9.52 -6.79
C CYS A 150 7.17 -10.65 -5.90
N ILE A 151 5.97 -10.50 -5.32
CA ILE A 151 5.29 -11.57 -4.56
C ILE A 151 4.28 -12.30 -5.46
N SER A 152 4.61 -12.40 -6.74
CA SER A 152 3.91 -13.24 -7.71
C SER A 152 4.92 -14.08 -8.48
N CYS A 153 5.51 -15.06 -7.79
CA CYS A 153 5.77 -16.34 -8.44
C CYS A 153 4.53 -17.18 -8.18
N ASP A 154 3.73 -17.40 -9.23
CA ASP A 154 2.99 -18.62 -9.53
C ASP A 154 2.05 -18.28 -10.69
N ILE A 155 2.43 -18.76 -11.88
CA ILE A 155 1.59 -18.92 -13.08
C ILE A 155 1.04 -20.33 -13.02
#